data_AF-A0A8T3LMT5-F1
#
_entry.id   AF-A0A8T3LMT5-F1
#
_cell.length_a   1.000
_cell.length_b   1.000
_cell.length_c   1.000
_cell.angle_alpha   90.00
_cell.angle_beta   90.00
_cell.angle_gamma   90.00
#
_symmetry.space_group_name_H-M   'P 1'
#
loop_
_entity.id
_entity.type
_entity.pdbx_description
1 polymer ?
#
loop_
_entity_poly.entity_id
_entity_poly.type
_entity_poly.pdbx_seq_one_letter_code
_entity_poly.pdbx_strand_id
1 'polypeptide(L)'
;MTDFVRAVGGGLLIGLPLLYTQEMWSHAFALPGWKIVTLLAVAYAILVGYNHAIGFRRDLSFREVLIDSVEALGIGILVAFTALLLLGRIEPGTSLRDAVGKVALEGIVISFGAAIAAGQLRAQNDEGSAGDEGNDDADPFQRLYVAAGGALIFALNVAPTEEPVLIGIESGPWLLLGVVIATLLVTLGLVFYADFRGGHTITASDTPLDHPVSETLAAYAISLAVSWLLLWAFGRLEGASLAAIVAMTVALGVVASLGAAVGRLLLGGSEAGAGNADGGQGS
;
A
#
# COMPACT_ATOMS: atom_id res chain seq x y z
N MET A 1 -18.84 -17.34 -1.65
CA MET A 1 -18.27 -17.78 -0.36
C MET A 1 -16.75 -17.84 -0.42
N THR A 2 -16.18 -18.41 -1.50
CA THR A 2 -14.73 -18.44 -1.75
C THR A 2 -14.09 -17.04 -1.77
N ASP A 3 -14.77 -16.06 -2.38
CA ASP A 3 -14.28 -14.69 -2.55
C ASP A 3 -14.12 -13.98 -1.21
N PHE A 4 -15.12 -14.12 -0.34
CA PHE A 4 -15.09 -13.59 1.01
C PHE A 4 -13.97 -14.21 1.86
N VAL A 5 -13.79 -15.54 1.80
CA VAL A 5 -12.71 -16.22 2.55
C VAL A 5 -11.33 -15.77 2.09
N ARG A 6 -11.12 -15.58 0.77
CA ARG A 6 -9.87 -15.04 0.24
C ARG A 6 -9.64 -13.59 0.64
N ALA A 7 -10.67 -12.75 0.57
CA ALA A 7 -10.59 -11.35 1.01
C ALA A 7 -10.22 -11.25 2.50
N VAL A 8 -10.87 -12.05 3.36
CA VAL A 8 -10.51 -12.16 4.79
C VAL A 8 -9.08 -12.67 4.96
N GLY A 9 -8.69 -13.71 4.23
CA GLY A 9 -7.34 -14.28 4.28
C GLY A 9 -6.25 -13.30 3.88
N GLY A 10 -6.43 -12.57 2.77
CA GLY A 10 -5.51 -11.53 2.33
C GLY A 10 -5.48 -10.32 3.27
N GLY A 11 -6.65 -9.90 3.75
CA GLY A 11 -6.77 -8.84 4.75
C GLY A 11 -6.01 -9.17 6.03
N LEU A 12 -6.18 -10.37 6.57
CA LEU A 12 -5.45 -10.82 7.74
C LEU A 12 -3.96 -10.98 7.45
N LEU A 13 -3.55 -11.60 6.35
CA LEU A 13 -2.12 -11.77 6.03
C LEU A 13 -1.36 -10.44 6.05
N ILE A 14 -1.98 -9.39 5.51
CA ILE A 14 -1.40 -8.06 5.42
C ILE A 14 -1.56 -7.25 6.73
N GLY A 15 -2.68 -7.41 7.44
CA GLY A 15 -2.97 -6.68 8.68
C GLY A 15 -2.45 -7.33 9.96
N LEU A 16 -2.04 -8.60 9.92
CA LEU A 16 -1.56 -9.33 11.09
C LEU A 16 -0.37 -8.66 11.81
N PRO A 17 0.66 -8.15 11.13
CA PRO A 17 1.77 -7.53 11.84
C PRO A 17 1.29 -6.33 12.65
N LEU A 18 0.45 -5.46 12.08
CA LEU A 18 -0.17 -4.33 12.77
C LEU A 18 -1.03 -4.79 13.95
N LEU A 19 -1.89 -5.80 13.73
CA LEU A 19 -2.73 -6.42 14.76
C LEU A 19 -1.94 -6.94 15.94
N TYR A 20 -0.67 -7.31 15.79
CA TYR A 20 0.16 -7.84 16.86
C TYR A 20 1.14 -6.79 17.44
N THR A 21 1.02 -5.52 17.05
CA THR A 21 1.85 -4.45 17.63
C THR A 21 1.17 -3.81 18.83
N GLN A 22 1.84 -3.86 19.98
CA GLN A 22 1.34 -3.23 21.21
C GLN A 22 1.24 -1.71 21.09
N GLU A 23 2.15 -1.10 20.34
CA GLU A 23 2.16 0.35 20.11
C GLU A 23 0.94 0.83 19.32
N MET A 24 0.43 0.03 18.39
CA MET A 24 -0.81 0.42 17.69
C MET A 24 -2.00 0.41 18.66
N TRP A 25 -2.13 -0.61 19.52
CA TRP A 25 -3.25 -0.67 20.47
C TRP A 25 -3.20 0.46 21.51
N SER A 26 -2.01 0.86 21.96
CA SER A 26 -1.83 1.94 22.94
C SER A 26 -2.01 3.32 22.30
N HIS A 27 -1.43 3.54 21.11
CA HIS A 27 -1.50 4.83 20.42
C HIS A 27 -2.89 5.13 19.83
N ALA A 28 -3.68 4.10 19.46
CA ALA A 28 -5.05 4.30 18.99
C ALA A 28 -5.92 5.11 19.99
N PHE A 29 -5.68 4.93 21.30
CA PHE A 29 -6.35 5.70 22.36
C PHE A 29 -5.89 7.16 22.43
N ALA A 30 -4.59 7.39 22.20
CA ALA A 30 -3.94 8.70 22.32
C ALA A 30 -4.23 9.62 21.12
N LEU A 31 -4.59 9.06 19.96
CA LEU A 31 -4.81 9.82 18.74
C LEU A 31 -6.07 10.70 18.80
N PRO A 32 -5.97 12.01 18.45
CA PRO A 32 -7.14 12.85 18.25
C PRO A 32 -8.04 12.28 17.14
N GLY A 33 -9.35 12.25 17.36
CA GLY A 33 -10.30 11.61 16.44
C GLY A 33 -10.24 12.16 15.02
N TRP A 34 -9.97 13.47 14.85
CA TRP A 34 -9.83 14.08 13.53
C TRP A 34 -8.62 13.55 12.75
N LYS A 35 -7.52 13.16 13.41
CA LYS A 35 -6.36 12.54 12.75
C LYS A 35 -6.72 11.15 12.22
N ILE A 36 -7.51 10.38 12.97
CA ILE A 36 -8.02 9.06 12.53
C ILE A 36 -8.94 9.22 11.32
N VAL A 37 -9.85 10.20 11.34
CA VAL A 37 -10.72 10.51 10.20
C VAL A 37 -9.90 10.92 8.97
N THR A 38 -8.87 11.74 9.15
CA THR A 38 -7.95 12.11 8.06
C THR A 38 -7.23 10.89 7.49
N LEU A 39 -6.68 10.02 8.34
CA LEU A 39 -6.01 8.79 7.89
C LEU A 39 -6.97 7.89 7.13
N LEU A 40 -8.19 7.70 7.63
CA LEU A 40 -9.22 6.90 6.98
C LEU A 40 -9.62 7.50 5.62
N ALA A 41 -9.78 8.82 5.53
CA ALA A 41 -10.12 9.51 4.30
C ALA A 41 -9.01 9.41 3.25
N VAL A 42 -7.75 9.59 3.66
CA VAL A 42 -6.59 9.44 2.76
C VAL A 42 -6.44 7.98 2.33
N ALA A 43 -6.53 7.04 3.26
CA ALA A 43 -6.48 5.61 2.95
C ALA A 43 -7.58 5.19 1.98
N TYR A 44 -8.81 5.68 2.19
CA TYR A 44 -9.92 5.42 1.28
C TYR A 44 -9.70 6.03 -0.10
N ALA A 45 -9.21 7.27 -0.19
CA ALA A 45 -8.87 7.89 -1.48
C ALA A 45 -7.79 7.10 -2.23
N ILE A 46 -6.76 6.62 -1.52
CA ILE A 46 -5.72 5.75 -2.08
C ILE A 46 -6.32 4.41 -2.50
N LEU A 47 -7.22 3.82 -1.70
CA LEU A 47 -7.90 2.55 -2.01
C LEU A 47 -8.80 2.66 -3.25
N VAL A 48 -9.49 3.79 -3.44
CA VAL A 48 -10.28 4.07 -4.65
C VAL A 48 -9.35 4.17 -5.85
N GLY A 49 -8.27 4.95 -5.76
CA GLY A 49 -7.29 5.04 -6.85
C GLY A 49 -6.61 3.70 -7.15
N TYR A 50 -6.34 2.89 -6.13
CA TYR A 50 -5.79 1.55 -6.24
C TYR A 50 -6.74 0.60 -6.97
N ASN A 51 -8.00 0.54 -6.55
CA ASN A 51 -9.03 -0.26 -7.19
C ASN A 51 -9.32 0.23 -8.60
N HIS A 52 -9.20 1.52 -8.88
CA HIS A 52 -9.33 2.07 -10.22
C HIS A 52 -8.17 1.62 -11.11
N ALA A 53 -6.93 1.70 -10.61
CA ALA A 53 -5.73 1.31 -11.34
C ALA A 53 -5.71 -0.20 -11.68
N ILE A 54 -6.20 -1.05 -10.78
CA ILE A 54 -6.36 -2.50 -11.05
C ILE A 54 -7.62 -2.79 -11.87
N GLY A 55 -8.67 -2.01 -11.63
CA GLY A 55 -9.97 -2.15 -12.23
C GLY A 55 -9.99 -1.83 -13.71
N PHE A 56 -9.13 -0.91 -14.19
CA PHE A 56 -9.05 -0.46 -15.58
C PHE A 56 -8.70 -1.55 -16.61
N ARG A 57 -8.22 -2.73 -16.16
CA ARG A 57 -8.20 -3.95 -17.00
C ARG A 57 -9.60 -4.44 -17.40
N ARG A 58 -10.63 -3.79 -16.88
CA ARG A 58 -12.05 -4.00 -17.12
C ARG A 58 -12.70 -2.62 -17.23
N ASP A 59 -13.67 -2.46 -18.10
CA ASP A 59 -14.45 -1.23 -18.25
C ASP A 59 -15.37 -0.93 -17.04
N LEU A 60 -14.82 -0.89 -15.83
CA LEU A 60 -15.55 -0.58 -14.61
C LEU A 60 -15.87 0.91 -14.56
N SER A 61 -17.13 1.22 -14.34
CA SER A 61 -17.57 2.57 -14.06
C SER A 61 -16.97 3.09 -12.75
N PHE A 62 -16.74 4.40 -12.64
CA PHE A 62 -16.25 5.01 -11.41
C PHE A 62 -17.12 4.67 -10.18
N ARG A 63 -18.42 4.46 -10.39
CA ARG A 63 -19.36 4.04 -9.34
C ARG A 63 -19.06 2.63 -8.83
N GLU A 64 -18.72 1.70 -9.71
CA GLU A 64 -18.37 0.33 -9.33
C GLU A 64 -17.05 0.31 -8.56
N VAL A 65 -16.05 1.08 -8.99
CA VAL A 65 -14.79 1.24 -8.24
C VAL A 65 -15.06 1.74 -6.82
N LEU A 66 -15.93 2.74 -6.67
CA LEU A 66 -16.29 3.29 -5.36
C LEU A 66 -16.98 2.23 -4.48
N ILE A 67 -17.89 1.44 -5.06
CA ILE A 67 -18.59 0.35 -4.37
C ILE A 67 -17.59 -0.72 -3.92
N ASP A 68 -16.69 -1.15 -4.81
CA ASP A 68 -15.64 -2.14 -4.50
C ASP A 68 -14.73 -1.65 -3.37
N SER A 69 -14.37 -0.36 -3.35
CA SER A 69 -13.57 0.24 -2.26
C SER A 69 -14.34 0.31 -0.94
N VAL A 70 -15.65 0.57 -0.97
CA VAL A 70 -16.49 0.50 0.24
C VAL A 70 -16.61 -0.93 0.75
N GLU A 71 -16.75 -1.91 -0.15
CA GLU A 71 -16.83 -3.32 0.21
C GLU A 71 -15.52 -3.79 0.87
N ALA A 72 -14.37 -3.47 0.26
CA ALA A 72 -13.05 -3.78 0.83
C ALA A 72 -12.86 -3.13 2.22
N LEU A 73 -13.26 -1.86 2.38
CA LEU A 73 -13.20 -1.18 3.66
C LEU A 73 -14.15 -1.81 4.70
N GLY A 74 -15.36 -2.18 4.29
CA GLY A 74 -16.33 -2.86 5.14
C GLY A 74 -15.82 -4.21 5.64
N ILE A 75 -15.22 -5.02 4.75
CA ILE A 75 -14.55 -6.28 5.11
C ILE A 75 -13.41 -5.99 6.09
N GLY A 76 -12.57 -4.98 5.80
CA GLY A 76 -11.48 -4.56 6.68
C GLY A 76 -11.94 -4.24 8.09
N ILE A 77 -12.98 -3.43 8.24
CA ILE A 77 -13.56 -3.04 9.53
C ILE A 77 -14.14 -4.24 10.27
N LEU A 78 -14.91 -5.11 9.59
CA LEU A 78 -15.52 -6.29 10.22
C LEU A 78 -14.47 -7.29 10.69
N VAL A 79 -13.45 -7.53 9.88
CA VAL A 79 -12.33 -8.42 10.21
C VAL A 79 -11.49 -7.82 11.34
N ALA A 80 -11.16 -6.53 11.28
CA ALA A 80 -10.45 -5.82 12.34
C ALA A 80 -11.18 -5.93 13.69
N PHE A 81 -12.48 -5.61 13.70
CA PHE A 81 -13.30 -5.70 14.91
C PHE A 81 -13.34 -7.12 15.47
N THR A 82 -13.57 -8.11 14.61
CA THR A 82 -13.62 -9.52 15.01
C THR A 82 -12.27 -9.98 15.56
N ALA A 83 -11.16 -9.66 14.88
CA ALA A 83 -9.82 -10.00 15.33
C ALA A 83 -9.50 -9.35 16.68
N LEU A 84 -9.79 -8.06 16.85
CA LEU A 84 -9.56 -7.34 18.09
C LEU A 84 -10.40 -7.88 19.26
N LEU A 85 -11.63 -8.33 19.01
CA LEU A 85 -12.44 -9.04 20.01
C LEU A 85 -11.82 -10.38 20.40
N LEU A 86 -11.42 -11.19 19.41
CA LEU A 86 -10.84 -12.52 19.64
C LEU A 86 -9.47 -12.45 20.34
N LEU A 87 -8.70 -11.40 20.07
CA LEU A 87 -7.41 -11.13 20.70
C LEU A 87 -7.51 -10.48 22.09
N GLY A 88 -8.73 -10.20 22.58
CA GLY A 88 -8.95 -9.54 23.87
C GLY A 88 -8.50 -8.07 23.90
N ARG A 89 -8.50 -7.37 22.75
CA ARG A 89 -8.13 -5.95 22.64
C ARG A 89 -9.32 -4.99 22.70
N ILE A 90 -10.52 -5.55 22.56
CA ILE A 90 -11.80 -4.92 22.86
C ILE A 90 -12.50 -5.81 23.89
N GLU A 91 -12.69 -5.30 25.10
CA GLU A 91 -13.27 -6.02 26.24
C GLU A 91 -14.51 -5.30 26.79
N PRO A 92 -15.37 -5.96 27.58
CA PRO A 92 -16.44 -5.30 28.32
C PRO A 92 -15.86 -4.26 29.30
N GLY A 93 -15.89 -2.99 28.91
CA GLY A 93 -15.26 -1.88 29.65
C GLY A 93 -14.37 -0.98 28.79
N THR A 94 -13.98 -1.43 27.60
CA THR A 94 -13.31 -0.58 26.62
C THR A 94 -14.22 0.58 26.20
N SER A 95 -13.71 1.81 26.26
CA SER A 95 -14.49 2.98 25.82
C SER A 95 -14.79 2.89 24.32
N LEU A 96 -15.96 3.38 23.90
CA LEU A 96 -16.34 3.35 22.48
C LEU A 96 -15.30 4.06 21.59
N ARG A 97 -14.73 5.17 22.07
CA ARG A 97 -13.70 5.92 21.35
C ARG A 97 -12.45 5.09 21.10
N ASP A 98 -12.00 4.33 22.10
CA ASP A 98 -10.83 3.46 21.99
C ASP A 98 -11.08 2.31 21.01
N ALA A 99 -12.23 1.64 21.15
CA ALA A 99 -12.62 0.55 20.26
C ALA A 99 -12.72 1.02 18.79
N VAL A 100 -13.37 2.16 18.53
CA VAL A 100 -13.50 2.73 17.19
C VAL A 100 -12.13 3.11 16.62
N GLY A 101 -11.24 3.69 17.41
CA GLY A 101 -9.90 4.07 16.96
C GLY A 101 -9.06 2.87 16.52
N LYS A 102 -9.04 1.81 17.33
CA LYS A 102 -8.34 0.56 17.01
C LYS A 102 -8.90 -0.07 15.74
N VAL A 103 -10.23 -0.21 15.65
CA VAL A 103 -10.90 -0.79 14.48
C VAL A 103 -10.66 0.04 13.22
N ALA A 104 -10.67 1.37 13.30
CA ALA A 104 -10.47 2.23 12.15
C ALA A 104 -9.04 2.11 11.59
N LEU A 105 -8.02 2.13 12.46
CA LEU A 105 -6.62 2.03 12.03
C LEU A 105 -6.30 0.65 11.45
N GLU A 106 -6.77 -0.41 12.12
CA GLU A 106 -6.59 -1.79 11.64
C GLU A 106 -7.37 -2.07 10.36
N GLY A 107 -8.59 -1.54 10.29
CA GLY A 107 -9.47 -1.67 9.14
C GLY A 107 -8.83 -1.12 7.87
N ILE A 108 -7.97 -0.09 7.96
CA ILE A 108 -7.22 0.43 6.81
C ILE A 108 -6.34 -0.67 6.22
N VAL A 109 -5.38 -1.21 6.98
CA VAL A 109 -4.41 -2.18 6.44
C VAL A 109 -5.10 -3.47 5.98
N ILE A 110 -6.08 -3.94 6.75
CA ILE A 110 -6.84 -5.16 6.41
C ILE A 110 -7.68 -4.93 5.14
N SER A 111 -8.25 -3.74 4.93
CA SER A 111 -9.02 -3.44 3.71
C SER A 111 -8.19 -3.49 2.45
N PHE A 112 -6.94 -3.00 2.49
CA PHE A 112 -6.01 -3.12 1.37
C PHE A 112 -5.66 -4.58 1.08
N GLY A 113 -5.37 -5.38 2.11
CA GLY A 113 -5.12 -6.81 1.93
C GLY A 113 -6.31 -7.57 1.34
N ALA A 114 -7.53 -7.19 1.74
CA ALA A 114 -8.77 -7.74 1.19
C ALA A 114 -8.95 -7.36 -0.29
N ALA A 115 -8.71 -6.09 -0.64
CA ALA A 115 -8.78 -5.59 -2.01
C ALA A 115 -7.76 -6.29 -2.93
N ILE A 116 -6.51 -6.46 -2.46
CA ILE A 116 -5.46 -7.19 -3.19
C ILE A 116 -5.93 -8.62 -3.48
N ALA A 117 -6.39 -9.36 -2.47
CA ALA A 117 -6.82 -10.75 -2.64
C ALA A 117 -8.04 -10.90 -3.56
N ALA A 118 -8.99 -9.96 -3.49
CA ALA A 118 -10.14 -9.92 -4.40
C ALA A 118 -9.71 -9.64 -5.85
N GLY A 119 -8.79 -8.69 -6.06
CA GLY A 119 -8.23 -8.37 -7.37
C GLY A 119 -7.51 -9.55 -8.04
N GLN A 120 -6.74 -10.32 -7.28
CA GLN A 120 -6.00 -11.49 -7.79
C GLN A 120 -6.93 -12.62 -8.23
N LEU A 121 -8.03 -12.90 -7.50
CA LEU A 121 -9.01 -13.90 -7.91
C LEU A 121 -9.70 -13.50 -9.22
N ARG A 122 -10.11 -12.24 -9.29
CA ARG A 122 -10.72 -11.68 -10.49
C ARG A 122 -9.81 -11.90 -11.70
N ALA A 123 -8.52 -11.60 -11.61
CA ALA A 123 -7.58 -11.84 -12.70
C ALA A 123 -7.56 -13.31 -13.18
N GLN A 124 -7.61 -14.29 -12.26
CA GLN A 124 -7.59 -15.73 -12.59
C GLN A 124 -8.85 -16.21 -13.32
N ASN A 125 -10.03 -15.66 -13.00
CA ASN A 125 -11.29 -16.11 -13.60
C ASN A 125 -11.45 -15.67 -15.08
N ASP A 126 -10.77 -14.59 -15.48
CA ASP A 126 -10.90 -14.01 -16.82
C ASP A 126 -9.84 -14.51 -17.81
N GLU A 127 -8.92 -15.38 -17.37
CA GLU A 127 -7.98 -16.10 -18.25
C GLU A 127 -8.70 -16.97 -19.32
N GLY A 128 -10.03 -17.13 -19.24
CA GLY A 128 -10.87 -17.81 -20.23
C GLY A 128 -11.55 -16.91 -21.29
N SER A 129 -11.31 -15.60 -21.30
CA SER A 129 -11.85 -14.67 -22.31
C SER A 129 -10.75 -13.73 -22.82
N ALA A 130 -9.65 -14.30 -23.31
CA ALA A 130 -8.59 -13.57 -23.99
C ALA A 130 -9.02 -13.21 -25.43
N GLY A 131 -9.86 -12.18 -25.55
CA GLY A 131 -9.90 -11.34 -26.75
C GLY A 131 -8.87 -10.23 -26.57
N ASP A 132 -7.80 -10.33 -27.35
CA ASP A 132 -6.84 -9.30 -27.75
C ASP A 132 -7.24 -7.84 -27.42
N GLU A 133 -6.81 -7.34 -26.26
CA GLU A 133 -6.58 -5.91 -26.02
C GLU A 133 -5.22 -5.76 -25.35
N GLY A 134 -4.20 -5.85 -26.20
CA GLY A 134 -2.84 -5.54 -25.84
C GLY A 134 -2.64 -4.04 -25.57
N ASN A 135 -1.79 -3.77 -24.59
CA ASN A 135 -0.97 -2.57 -24.51
C ASN A 135 -1.70 -1.26 -24.22
N ASP A 136 -2.27 -1.14 -23.01
CA ASP A 136 -2.55 0.17 -22.42
C ASP A 136 -1.53 0.45 -21.32
N ASP A 137 -0.58 1.34 -21.64
CA ASP A 137 0.38 1.90 -20.70
C ASP A 137 -0.38 2.43 -19.48
N ALA A 138 -0.23 1.76 -18.33
CA ALA A 138 -0.84 2.24 -17.09
C ALA A 138 -0.45 3.70 -16.88
N ASP A 139 -1.44 4.60 -16.88
CA ASP A 139 -1.28 6.04 -16.73
C ASP A 139 -0.35 6.32 -15.53
N PRO A 140 0.65 7.23 -15.65
CA PRO A 140 1.47 7.67 -14.53
C PRO A 140 0.72 7.87 -13.21
N PHE A 141 -0.53 8.36 -13.24
CA PHE A 141 -1.36 8.51 -12.06
C PHE A 141 -1.78 7.17 -11.43
N GLN A 142 -2.10 6.15 -12.23
CA GLN A 142 -2.43 4.81 -11.73
C GLN A 142 -1.23 4.16 -11.02
N ARG A 143 -0.04 4.25 -11.64
CA ARG A 143 1.22 3.77 -11.03
C ARG A 143 1.49 4.46 -9.69
N LEU A 144 1.09 5.72 -9.58
CA LEU A 144 1.24 6.54 -8.38
C LEU A 144 0.30 6.09 -7.25
N TYR A 145 -0.97 5.81 -7.53
CA TYR A 145 -1.92 5.29 -6.54
C TYR A 145 -1.52 3.90 -6.05
N VAL A 146 -1.01 3.05 -6.94
CA VAL A 146 -0.52 1.72 -6.55
C VAL A 146 0.74 1.82 -5.68
N ALA A 147 1.67 2.71 -6.03
CA ALA A 147 2.83 3.01 -5.19
C ALA A 147 2.39 3.55 -3.82
N ALA A 148 1.39 4.45 -3.78
CA ALA A 148 0.87 5.00 -2.53
C ALA A 148 0.20 3.93 -1.65
N GLY A 149 -0.60 3.03 -2.24
CA GLY A 149 -1.21 1.90 -1.53
C GLY A 149 -0.17 0.96 -0.93
N GLY A 150 0.82 0.56 -1.73
CA GLY A 150 1.94 -0.26 -1.27
C GLY A 150 2.75 0.41 -0.16
N ALA A 151 3.08 1.70 -0.33
CA ALA A 151 3.77 2.49 0.69
C ALA A 151 2.97 2.56 2.00
N LEU A 152 1.66 2.83 1.90
CA LEU A 152 0.78 2.97 3.05
C LEU A 152 0.67 1.67 3.86
N ILE A 153 0.44 0.54 3.18
CA ILE A 153 0.35 -0.79 3.82
C ILE A 153 1.61 -1.09 4.61
N PHE A 154 2.77 -0.96 3.97
CA PHE A 154 4.05 -1.29 4.59
C PHE A 154 4.43 -0.31 5.69
N ALA A 155 4.23 0.98 5.46
CA ALA A 155 4.55 2.01 6.45
C ALA A 155 3.61 1.97 7.65
N LEU A 156 2.32 1.65 7.50
CA LEU A 156 1.39 1.56 8.64
C LEU A 156 1.74 0.44 9.61
N ASN A 157 2.40 -0.63 9.16
CA ASN A 157 2.88 -1.70 10.05
C ASN A 157 4.07 -1.28 10.94
N VAL A 158 4.69 -0.12 10.65
CA VAL A 158 5.90 0.35 11.34
C VAL A 158 5.71 1.77 11.93
N ALA A 159 4.89 2.62 11.32
CA ALA A 159 4.70 4.00 11.74
C ALA A 159 4.19 4.18 13.20
N PRO A 160 3.31 3.30 13.73
CA PRO A 160 2.88 3.40 15.12
C PRO A 160 4.01 3.11 16.11
N THR A 161 5.11 2.48 15.70
CA THR A 161 6.15 1.98 16.62
C THR A 161 7.24 3.03 16.87
N GLU A 162 8.09 2.84 17.88
CA GLU A 162 9.12 3.83 18.26
C GLU A 162 10.38 3.79 17.38
N GLU A 163 10.61 2.68 16.68
CA GLU A 163 11.85 2.40 15.95
C GLU A 163 12.17 3.45 14.87
N PRO A 164 11.23 3.93 14.03
CA PRO A 164 11.56 4.96 13.04
C PRO A 164 12.02 6.28 13.68
N VAL A 165 11.52 6.59 14.89
CA VAL A 165 11.93 7.77 15.64
C VAL A 165 13.35 7.61 16.16
N LEU A 166 13.63 6.47 16.81
CA LEU A 166 14.95 6.16 17.34
C LEU A 166 16.00 6.08 16.22
N ILE A 167 15.74 5.33 15.16
CA ILE A 167 16.63 5.20 14.01
C ILE A 167 16.91 6.57 13.40
N GLY A 168 15.88 7.41 13.22
CA GLY A 168 16.05 8.75 12.67
C GLY A 168 16.95 9.62 13.54
N ILE A 169 16.66 9.71 14.83
CA ILE A 169 17.37 10.63 15.75
C ILE A 169 18.79 10.15 16.06
N GLU A 170 19.02 8.84 16.15
CA GLU A 170 20.33 8.26 16.45
C GLU A 170 21.27 8.20 15.24
N SER A 171 20.73 8.37 14.02
CA SER A 171 21.51 8.30 12.80
C SER A 171 22.30 9.59 12.52
N GLY A 172 23.58 9.44 12.19
CA GLY A 172 24.40 10.54 11.68
C GLY A 172 23.96 10.98 10.27
N PRO A 173 24.20 12.26 9.87
CA PRO A 173 23.76 12.79 8.58
C PRO A 173 24.27 12.01 7.35
N TRP A 174 25.51 11.52 7.41
CA TRP A 174 26.11 10.73 6.33
C TRP A 174 25.48 9.35 6.19
N LEU A 175 25.07 8.75 7.31
CA LEU A 175 24.37 7.46 7.29
C LEU A 175 22.97 7.64 6.68
N LEU A 176 22.25 8.70 7.06
CA LEU A 176 20.95 9.02 6.46
C LEU A 176 21.05 9.26 4.95
N LEU A 177 22.08 9.97 4.50
CA LEU A 177 22.34 10.12 3.06
C LEU A 177 22.60 8.77 2.39
N GLY A 178 23.37 7.89 3.04
CA GLY A 178 23.59 6.52 2.58
C GLY A 178 22.29 5.72 2.48
N VAL A 179 21.38 5.87 3.44
CA VAL A 179 20.05 5.23 3.44
C VAL A 179 19.20 5.75 2.28
N VAL A 180 19.18 7.06 2.02
CA VAL A 180 18.46 7.65 0.87
C VAL A 180 18.99 7.08 -0.45
N ILE A 181 20.32 7.05 -0.63
CA ILE A 181 20.94 6.52 -1.85
C ILE A 181 20.63 5.03 -2.00
N ALA A 182 20.81 4.24 -0.93
CA ALA A 182 20.56 2.80 -0.96
C ALA A 182 19.09 2.48 -1.27
N THR A 183 18.15 3.20 -0.64
CA THR A 183 16.71 3.02 -0.91
C THR A 183 16.36 3.38 -2.35
N LEU A 184 16.85 4.51 -2.86
CA LEU A 184 16.66 4.88 -4.27
C LEU A 184 17.21 3.82 -5.23
N LEU A 185 18.39 3.27 -4.97
CA LEU A 185 18.98 2.22 -5.81
C LEU A 185 18.16 0.92 -5.78
N VAL A 186 17.66 0.53 -4.60
CA VAL A 186 16.80 -0.65 -4.46
C VAL A 186 15.47 -0.44 -5.18
N THR A 187 14.81 0.70 -4.97
CA THR A 187 13.56 1.05 -5.66
C THR A 187 13.77 1.10 -7.17
N LEU A 188 14.84 1.72 -7.65
CA LEU A 188 15.19 1.76 -9.07
C LEU A 188 15.39 0.36 -9.65
N GLY A 189 16.12 -0.51 -8.92
CA GLY A 189 16.33 -1.89 -9.34
C GLY A 189 15.02 -2.68 -9.44
N LEU A 190 14.09 -2.49 -8.51
CA LEU A 190 12.79 -3.15 -8.52
C LEU A 190 11.87 -2.64 -9.62
N VAL A 191 11.84 -1.32 -9.87
CA VAL A 191 11.07 -0.72 -10.99
C VAL A 191 11.63 -1.21 -12.32
N PHE A 192 12.95 -1.14 -12.51
CA PHE A 192 13.58 -1.63 -13.73
C PHE A 192 13.33 -3.13 -13.96
N TYR A 193 13.33 -3.93 -12.89
CA TYR A 193 12.99 -5.34 -12.98
C TYR A 193 11.52 -5.57 -13.39
N ALA A 194 10.60 -4.73 -12.90
CA ALA A 194 9.19 -4.78 -13.26
C ALA A 194 8.98 -4.47 -14.75
N ASP A 195 9.57 -3.36 -15.23
CA ASP A 195 9.46 -2.93 -16.64
C ASP A 195 10.08 -3.96 -17.60
N PHE A 196 11.22 -4.54 -17.23
CA PHE A 196 11.85 -5.58 -18.05
C PHE A 196 10.97 -6.82 -18.20
N ARG A 197 10.12 -7.14 -17.20
CA ARG A 197 9.13 -8.22 -17.31
C ARG A 197 7.86 -7.82 -18.06
N GLY A 198 7.48 -6.54 -18.03
CA GLY A 198 6.29 -6.01 -18.70
C GLY A 198 6.44 -5.81 -20.21
N GLY A 199 7.64 -6.00 -20.77
CA GLY A 199 7.86 -5.96 -22.21
C GLY A 199 7.68 -4.57 -22.84
N HIS A 200 7.82 -3.50 -22.04
CA HIS A 200 7.70 -2.11 -22.52
C HIS A 200 8.64 -1.86 -23.70
N THR A 201 8.06 -1.63 -24.87
CA THR A 201 8.76 -1.06 -26.02
C THR A 201 8.55 0.45 -25.99
N ILE A 202 9.60 1.19 -25.60
CA ILE A 202 9.62 2.66 -25.57
C ILE A 202 9.09 3.17 -26.91
N THR A 203 7.90 3.79 -26.89
CA THR A 203 7.23 4.28 -28.10
C THR A 203 7.41 5.81 -28.17
N ALA A 204 7.31 6.39 -29.36
CA ALA A 204 7.56 7.82 -29.58
C ALA A 204 6.56 8.77 -28.85
N SER A 205 5.58 8.23 -28.12
CA SER A 205 4.56 8.93 -27.33
C SER A 205 4.86 9.03 -25.83
N ASP A 206 5.97 8.47 -25.35
CA ASP A 206 6.29 8.42 -23.92
C ASP A 206 6.43 9.83 -23.32
N THR A 207 5.72 10.07 -22.21
CA THR A 207 5.87 11.29 -21.43
C THR A 207 7.17 11.25 -20.62
N PRO A 208 7.72 12.41 -20.18
CA PRO A 208 8.91 12.43 -19.32
C PRO A 208 8.74 11.70 -17.98
N LEU A 209 7.53 11.28 -17.63
CA LEU A 209 7.21 10.52 -16.41
C LEU A 209 7.36 9.01 -16.61
N ASP A 210 7.35 8.52 -17.85
CA ASP A 210 7.46 7.09 -18.21
C ASP A 210 8.91 6.59 -18.19
N HIS A 211 9.89 7.47 -17.96
CA HIS A 211 11.27 7.07 -17.78
C HIS A 211 11.46 6.38 -16.41
N PRO A 212 12.17 5.23 -16.33
CA PRO A 212 12.31 4.47 -15.08
C PRO A 212 12.83 5.30 -13.89
N VAL A 213 13.70 6.27 -14.19
CA VAL A 213 14.24 7.22 -13.20
C VAL A 213 13.18 8.20 -12.68
N SER A 214 12.38 8.84 -13.53
CA SER A 214 11.32 9.74 -13.09
C SER A 214 10.27 8.98 -12.31
N GLU A 215 9.94 7.77 -12.76
CA GLU A 215 8.96 6.92 -12.12
C GLU A 215 9.42 6.46 -10.72
N THR A 216 10.72 6.17 -10.58
CA THR A 216 11.37 5.85 -9.30
C THR A 216 11.36 7.04 -8.36
N LEU A 217 11.72 8.23 -8.86
CA LEU A 217 11.70 9.45 -8.07
C LEU A 217 10.29 9.80 -7.59
N ALA A 218 9.28 9.62 -8.44
CA ALA A 218 7.87 9.82 -8.08
C ALA A 218 7.40 8.83 -7.01
N ALA A 219 7.73 7.53 -7.16
CA ALA A 219 7.43 6.53 -6.15
C ALA A 219 8.09 6.85 -4.81
N TYR A 220 9.38 7.20 -4.83
CA TYR A 220 10.13 7.54 -3.63
C TYR A 220 9.58 8.80 -2.94
N ALA A 221 9.22 9.83 -3.72
CA ALA A 221 8.60 11.05 -3.20
C ALA A 221 7.26 10.74 -2.50
N ILE A 222 6.43 9.86 -3.10
CA ILE A 222 5.21 9.37 -2.45
C ILE A 222 5.51 8.61 -1.18
N SER A 223 6.49 7.73 -1.18
CA SER A 223 6.87 6.98 0.01
C SER A 223 7.25 7.92 1.15
N LEU A 224 8.05 8.95 0.88
CA LEU A 224 8.38 9.98 1.88
C LEU A 224 7.15 10.78 2.32
N ALA A 225 6.25 11.13 1.40
CA ALA A 225 5.01 11.85 1.73
C ALA A 225 4.08 11.02 2.63
N VAL A 226 3.93 9.71 2.33
CA VAL A 226 3.19 8.76 3.15
C VAL A 226 3.85 8.59 4.52
N SER A 227 5.17 8.39 4.56
CA SER A 227 5.92 8.30 5.82
C SER A 227 5.74 9.55 6.68
N TRP A 228 5.88 10.73 6.09
CA TRP A 228 5.68 12.01 6.77
C TRP A 228 4.24 12.14 7.31
N LEU A 229 3.24 11.81 6.48
CA LEU A 229 1.82 11.86 6.86
C LEU A 229 1.53 10.95 8.05
N LEU A 230 2.06 9.73 8.03
CA LEU A 230 1.87 8.79 9.13
C LEU A 230 2.55 9.27 10.41
N LEU A 231 3.81 9.73 10.34
CA LEU A 231 4.51 10.29 11.50
C LEU A 231 3.78 11.50 12.09
N TRP A 232 3.24 12.37 11.23
CA TRP A 232 2.40 13.49 11.64
C TRP A 232 1.12 13.02 12.33
N ALA A 233 0.47 12.00 11.76
CA ALA A 233 -0.76 11.45 12.30
C ALA A 233 -0.51 10.87 13.70
N PHE A 234 0.55 10.09 13.88
CA PHE A 234 0.99 9.53 15.16
C PHE A 234 1.64 10.54 16.12
N GLY A 235 1.65 11.83 15.78
CA GLY A 235 2.16 12.89 16.66
C GLY A 235 3.68 12.92 16.81
N ARG A 236 4.42 12.14 16.00
CA ARG A 236 5.88 12.01 16.09
C ARG A 236 6.65 13.24 15.61
N LEU A 237 5.97 14.20 14.97
CA LEU A 237 6.57 15.44 14.46
C LEU A 237 6.41 16.64 15.42
N GLU A 238 5.58 16.50 16.46
CA GLU A 238 5.24 17.62 17.34
C GLU A 238 6.44 18.02 18.21
N GLY A 239 6.88 19.28 18.09
CA GLY A 239 8.05 19.80 18.83
C GLY A 239 9.42 19.34 18.30
N ALA A 240 9.46 18.54 17.23
CA ALA A 240 10.70 18.07 16.63
C ALA A 240 11.39 19.16 15.77
N SER A 241 12.72 19.11 15.72
CA SER A 241 13.50 19.96 14.80
C SER A 241 13.32 19.50 13.35
N LEU A 242 13.53 20.39 12.37
CA LEU A 242 13.43 20.03 10.95
C LEU A 242 14.37 18.87 10.59
N ALA A 243 15.58 18.84 11.15
CA ALA A 243 16.53 17.76 10.93
C ALA A 243 16.00 16.41 11.45
N ALA A 244 15.38 16.40 12.64
CA ALA A 244 14.76 15.19 13.18
C ALA A 244 13.57 14.74 12.32
N ILE A 245 12.70 15.67 11.88
CA ILE A 245 11.56 15.36 11.00
C ILE A 245 12.03 14.68 9.72
N VAL A 246 13.06 15.23 9.07
CA VAL A 246 13.66 14.64 7.87
C VAL A 246 14.22 13.26 8.16
N ALA A 247 14.99 13.11 9.25
CA ALA A 247 15.61 11.85 9.61
C ALA A 247 14.59 10.72 9.89
N MET A 248 13.55 11.02 10.67
CA MET A 248 12.46 10.06 10.95
C MET A 248 11.68 9.71 9.69
N THR A 249 11.43 10.70 8.83
CA THR A 249 10.73 10.48 7.55
C THR A 249 11.56 9.58 6.63
N VAL A 250 12.88 9.78 6.56
CA VAL A 250 13.78 8.92 5.78
C VAL A 250 13.82 7.51 6.37
N ALA A 251 13.90 7.36 7.70
CA ALA A 251 13.92 6.06 8.35
C ALA A 251 12.65 5.24 8.06
N LEU A 252 11.47 5.84 8.20
CA LEU A 252 10.20 5.20 7.81
C LEU A 252 10.07 5.06 6.27
N GLY A 253 10.69 5.96 5.51
CA GLY A 253 10.73 5.98 4.06
C GLY A 253 11.37 4.73 3.46
N VAL A 254 12.26 4.05 4.19
CA VAL A 254 12.86 2.77 3.77
C VAL A 254 11.78 1.73 3.51
N VAL A 255 10.93 1.46 4.51
CA VAL A 255 9.89 0.43 4.39
C VAL A 255 8.76 0.89 3.47
N ALA A 256 8.45 2.20 3.44
CA ALA A 256 7.46 2.78 2.54
C ALA A 256 7.87 2.70 1.05
N SER A 257 9.15 2.89 0.74
CA SER A 257 9.67 2.82 -0.65
C SER A 257 9.77 1.39 -1.17
N LEU A 258 10.07 0.43 -0.29
CA LEU A 258 9.93 -0.99 -0.62
C LEU A 258 8.48 -1.36 -0.90
N GLY A 259 7.53 -0.91 -0.05
CA GLY A 259 6.10 -1.13 -0.28
C GLY A 259 5.62 -0.53 -1.59
N ALA A 260 6.02 0.69 -1.92
CA ALA A 260 5.71 1.33 -3.20
C ALA A 260 6.21 0.51 -4.40
N ALA A 261 7.45 0.02 -4.34
CA ALA A 261 8.03 -0.81 -5.41
C ALA A 261 7.31 -2.16 -5.55
N VAL A 262 7.01 -2.83 -4.43
CA VAL A 262 6.26 -4.10 -4.42
C VAL A 262 4.84 -3.92 -4.97
N GLY A 263 4.17 -2.81 -4.65
CA GLY A 263 2.87 -2.48 -5.21
C GLY A 263 2.89 -2.49 -6.74
N ARG A 264 3.94 -1.93 -7.36
CA ARG A 264 4.10 -1.95 -8.82
C ARG A 264 4.37 -3.34 -9.38
N LEU A 265 5.18 -4.15 -8.71
CA LEU A 265 5.40 -5.54 -9.12
C LEU A 265 4.11 -6.36 -9.17
N LEU A 266 3.12 -6.05 -8.33
CA LEU A 266 1.81 -6.70 -8.37
C LEU A 266 0.98 -6.32 -9.61
N LEU A 267 1.21 -5.14 -10.20
CA LEU A 267 0.62 -4.78 -11.50
C LEU A 267 1.31 -5.56 -12.62
N GLY A 268 2.65 -5.51 -12.70
CA GLY A 268 3.42 -6.12 -13.79
C GLY A 268 3.52 -7.64 -13.75
N GLY A 269 3.45 -8.27 -12.57
CA GLY A 269 3.62 -9.72 -12.40
C GLY A 269 2.48 -10.58 -12.96
N SER A 270 1.34 -9.98 -13.27
CA SER A 270 0.17 -10.66 -13.83
C SER A 270 0.28 -10.93 -15.34
N GLU A 271 1.29 -10.40 -16.02
CA GLU A 271 1.52 -10.59 -17.46
C GLU A 271 2.36 -11.85 -17.76
N ALA A 272 3.14 -12.33 -16.78
CA ALA A 272 4.04 -13.47 -16.95
C ALA A 272 3.33 -14.84 -17.03
N GLY A 273 2.03 -14.91 -16.73
CA GLY A 273 1.23 -16.13 -16.86
C GLY A 273 0.79 -16.44 -18.30
N ALA A 274 0.72 -15.43 -19.16
CA ALA A 274 0.20 -15.56 -20.53
C ALA A 274 1.26 -16.02 -21.55
N GLY A 275 2.55 -15.85 -21.26
CA GLY A 275 3.64 -16.09 -22.22
C GLY A 275 4.17 -17.52 -22.34
N ASN A 276 3.68 -18.48 -21.56
CA ASN A 276 4.27 -19.83 -21.50
C ASN A 276 3.33 -20.98 -21.94
N ALA A 277 2.18 -20.65 -22.54
CA ALA A 277 1.21 -21.66 -22.98
C ALA A 277 1.29 -22.05 -24.47
N ASP A 278 2.10 -21.36 -25.28
CA ASP A 278 2.09 -21.54 -26.75
C ASP A 278 3.32 -22.27 -27.34
N GLY A 279 4.07 -22.99 -26.50
CA GLY A 279 5.28 -23.71 -26.91
C GLY A 279 5.09 -25.18 -27.29
N GLY A 280 3.85 -25.64 -27.54
CA GLY A 280 3.52 -27.06 -27.48
C GLY A 280 2.55 -27.58 -28.53
N GLN A 281 2.68 -27.19 -29.80
CA GLN A 281 2.10 -27.96 -30.91
C GLN A 281 2.81 -27.61 -32.23
N GLY A 282 3.74 -28.47 -32.65
CA GLY A 282 4.41 -28.29 -33.93
C GLY A 282 5.66 -29.15 -34.15
N SER A 283 5.52 -30.48 -34.12
CA SER A 283 6.26 -31.42 -34.99
C SER A 283 5.81 -32.85 -34.74
#